data_AF-A0A4P7PSM6-F1
#
_entry.id   AF-A0A4P7PSM6-F1
#
_cell.length_a   1.000
_cell.length_b   1.000
_cell.length_c   1.000
_cell.angle_alpha   90.00
_cell.angle_beta   90.00
_cell.angle_gamma   90.00
#
_symmetry.space_group_name_H-M   'P 1'
#
loop_
_entity.id
_entity.type
_entity.pdbx_description
1 polymer ?
#
loop_
_entity_poly.entity_id
_entity_poly.type
_entity_poly.pdbx_seq_one_letter_code
_entity_poly.pdbx_strand_id
1 'polypeptide(L)'
;MKKILLFILFPFWVTNVNAQDNLKAQINMTLDGWHKAAAEANYNNYFDALTDDAVFIGTDATENWTKSAFQAYAKPHFDKGKAWSFTALERHIYFSQDKKIAWFNELLDTRMKICRGSGVLVFVNNQWKIKHYVLSMTIPNDSTDEIIKIKSPIEDALLSNLKNKKK
;
A
#
# COMPACT_ATOMS: atom_id res chain seq x y z
N MET A 1 -22.72 -61.58 -21.07
CA MET A 1 -22.63 -60.18 -21.57
C MET A 1 -23.00 -59.22 -20.45
N LYS A 2 -22.04 -58.49 -19.89
CA LYS A 2 -22.24 -57.26 -19.10
C LYS A 2 -20.86 -56.58 -19.01
N LYS A 3 -20.59 -55.64 -19.92
CA LYS A 3 -19.40 -54.79 -19.85
C LYS A 3 -19.75 -53.67 -18.86
N ILE A 4 -19.11 -53.67 -17.69
CA ILE A 4 -19.19 -52.55 -16.74
C ILE A 4 -18.22 -51.50 -17.26
N LEU A 5 -18.75 -50.40 -17.81
CA LEU A 5 -17.98 -49.20 -18.09
C LEU A 5 -17.67 -48.50 -16.77
N LEU A 6 -16.40 -48.52 -16.34
CA LEU A 6 -15.93 -47.66 -15.25
C LEU A 6 -15.72 -46.25 -15.81
N PHE A 7 -16.64 -45.33 -15.52
CA PHE A 7 -16.40 -43.90 -15.68
C PHE A 7 -15.57 -43.42 -14.49
N ILE A 8 -14.25 -43.31 -14.68
CA ILE A 8 -13.38 -42.59 -13.73
C ILE A 8 -13.55 -41.10 -14.03
N LEU A 9 -14.44 -40.46 -13.28
CA LEU A 9 -14.55 -39.00 -13.19
C LEU A 9 -13.37 -38.50 -12.35
N PHE A 10 -12.31 -38.05 -13.02
CA PHE A 10 -11.16 -37.42 -12.36
C PHE A 10 -11.56 -36.00 -11.92
N PRO A 11 -11.53 -35.65 -10.62
CA PRO A 11 -11.86 -34.29 -10.20
C PRO A 11 -10.71 -33.36 -10.59
N PHE A 12 -11.01 -32.45 -11.52
CA PHE A 12 -10.11 -31.41 -12.02
C PHE A 12 -9.99 -30.27 -11.00
N TRP A 13 -9.26 -30.47 -9.89
CA TRP A 13 -9.25 -29.49 -8.79
C TRP A 13 -7.88 -29.32 -8.10
N VAL A 14 -6.79 -29.04 -8.84
CA VAL A 14 -5.49 -28.70 -8.17
C VAL A 14 -4.61 -27.64 -8.87
N THR A 15 -5.13 -26.77 -9.76
CA THR A 15 -4.26 -25.77 -10.45
C THR A 15 -4.29 -24.36 -9.86
N ASN A 16 -5.20 -24.05 -8.94
CA ASN A 16 -5.40 -22.65 -8.49
C ASN A 16 -4.42 -22.15 -7.41
N VAL A 17 -3.80 -23.05 -6.63
CA VAL A 17 -2.94 -22.64 -5.49
C VAL A 17 -1.64 -22.00 -5.98
N ASN A 18 -0.95 -22.63 -6.94
CA ASN A 18 0.35 -22.14 -7.45
C ASN A 18 0.26 -20.77 -8.15
N ALA A 19 -0.85 -20.48 -8.82
CA ALA A 19 -1.01 -19.20 -9.53
C ALA A 19 -1.19 -18.02 -8.56
N GLN A 20 -1.95 -18.22 -7.48
CA GLN A 20 -2.18 -17.18 -6.48
C GLN A 20 -0.93 -16.87 -5.67
N ASP A 21 -0.13 -17.88 -5.33
CA ASP A 21 1.13 -17.67 -4.60
C ASP A 21 2.16 -16.92 -5.45
N ASN A 22 2.20 -17.19 -6.77
CA ASN A 22 3.03 -16.42 -7.70
C ASN A 22 2.60 -14.94 -7.78
N LEU A 23 1.29 -14.67 -7.86
CA LEU A 23 0.81 -13.29 -7.85
C LEU A 23 1.15 -12.55 -6.55
N LYS A 24 0.99 -13.19 -5.39
CA LYS A 24 1.40 -12.60 -4.11
C LYS A 24 2.91 -12.32 -4.07
N ALA A 25 3.73 -13.23 -4.59
CA ALA A 25 5.17 -13.03 -4.68
C ALA A 25 5.53 -11.79 -5.53
N GLN A 26 4.87 -11.60 -6.67
CA GLN A 26 5.08 -10.42 -7.52
C GLN A 26 4.68 -9.10 -6.82
N ILE A 27 3.57 -9.10 -6.09
CA ILE A 27 3.15 -7.93 -5.29
C ILE A 27 4.17 -7.65 -4.18
N ASN A 28 4.65 -8.67 -3.46
CA ASN A 28 5.70 -8.51 -2.45
C ASN A 28 6.97 -7.92 -3.06
N MET A 29 7.46 -8.46 -4.17
CA MET A 29 8.63 -7.92 -4.87
C MET A 29 8.46 -6.46 -5.27
N THR A 30 7.26 -6.08 -5.73
CA THR A 30 6.94 -4.70 -6.12
C THR A 30 7.01 -3.77 -4.90
N LEU A 31 6.35 -4.13 -3.80
CA LEU A 31 6.28 -3.30 -2.60
C LEU A 31 7.61 -3.25 -1.84
N ASP A 32 8.31 -4.37 -1.72
CA ASP A 32 9.64 -4.43 -1.08
C ASP A 32 10.68 -3.67 -1.91
N GLY A 33 10.62 -3.79 -3.24
CA GLY A 33 11.44 -3.00 -4.15
C GLY A 33 11.15 -1.50 -4.05
N TRP A 34 9.88 -1.13 -3.87
CA TRP A 34 9.48 0.27 -3.66
C TRP A 34 9.99 0.83 -2.33
N HIS A 35 9.83 0.10 -1.23
CA HIS A 35 10.39 0.49 0.08
C HIS A 35 11.91 0.60 0.05
N LYS A 36 12.58 -0.35 -0.62
CA LYS A 36 14.03 -0.31 -0.83
C LYS A 36 14.47 0.91 -1.65
N ALA A 37 13.76 1.24 -2.73
CA ALA A 37 14.07 2.41 -3.54
C ALA A 37 13.99 3.71 -2.73
N ALA A 38 13.06 3.82 -1.79
CA ALA A 38 13.05 4.95 -0.86
C ALA A 38 14.25 4.95 0.10
N ALA A 39 14.56 3.81 0.70
CA ALA A 39 15.68 3.67 1.65
C ALA A 39 17.03 4.02 1.00
N GLU A 40 17.20 3.69 -0.28
CA GLU A 40 18.39 3.99 -1.08
C GLU A 40 18.33 5.37 -1.77
N ALA A 41 17.28 6.17 -1.50
CA ALA A 41 17.01 7.44 -2.15
C ALA A 41 17.02 7.37 -3.71
N ASN A 42 16.61 6.24 -4.26
CA ASN A 42 16.48 6.02 -5.69
C ASN A 42 15.13 6.58 -6.18
N TYR A 43 15.14 7.88 -6.49
CA TYR A 43 13.95 8.65 -6.89
C TYR A 43 13.21 8.03 -8.08
N ASN A 44 13.94 7.64 -9.13
CA ASN A 44 13.35 7.12 -10.36
C ASN A 44 12.64 5.78 -10.09
N ASN A 45 13.35 4.80 -9.51
CA ASN A 45 12.75 3.50 -9.20
C ASN A 45 11.54 3.63 -8.24
N TYR A 46 11.62 4.57 -7.29
CA TYR A 46 10.54 4.81 -6.34
C TYR A 46 9.27 5.30 -7.04
N PHE A 47 9.38 6.31 -7.92
CA PHE A 47 8.22 6.88 -8.61
C PHE A 47 7.76 6.09 -9.84
N ASP A 48 8.63 5.27 -10.44
CA ASP A 48 8.27 4.39 -11.56
C ASP A 48 7.35 3.23 -11.12
N ALA A 49 7.43 2.85 -9.84
CA ALA A 49 6.53 1.88 -9.22
C ALA A 49 5.07 2.39 -9.11
N LEU A 50 4.84 3.71 -9.24
CA LEU A 50 3.51 4.33 -9.17
C LEU A 50 2.94 4.52 -10.58
N THR A 51 1.63 4.36 -10.74
CA THR A 51 0.92 4.83 -11.95
C THR A 51 0.98 6.35 -12.06
N ASP A 52 0.84 6.89 -13.27
CA ASP A 52 0.99 8.34 -13.49
C ASP A 52 -0.09 9.17 -12.77
N ASP A 53 -1.25 8.58 -12.56
CA ASP A 53 -2.37 9.13 -11.81
C ASP A 53 -2.49 8.56 -10.39
N ALA A 54 -1.38 8.05 -9.83
CA ALA A 54 -1.38 7.54 -8.48
C ALA A 54 -1.64 8.63 -7.44
N VAL A 55 -2.26 8.23 -6.34
CA VAL A 55 -2.49 9.07 -5.16
C VAL A 55 -1.69 8.54 -3.98
N PHE A 56 -1.04 9.45 -3.26
CA PHE A 56 -0.35 9.17 -2.02
C PHE A 56 -0.95 10.00 -0.89
N ILE A 57 -1.30 9.35 0.20
CA ILE A 57 -1.83 9.96 1.42
C ILE A 57 -0.82 9.70 2.53
N GLY A 58 -0.29 10.78 3.08
CA GLY A 58 0.67 10.72 4.18
C GLY A 58 -0.02 10.59 5.53
N THR A 59 0.75 10.78 6.60
CA THR A 59 0.29 10.60 7.98
C THR A 59 -0.45 11.80 8.54
N ASP A 60 -0.23 13.00 7.98
CA ASP A 60 -0.91 14.23 8.40
C ASP A 60 -2.25 14.41 7.65
N ALA A 61 -3.26 14.94 8.33
CA ALA A 61 -4.62 15.07 7.80
C ALA A 61 -4.73 15.97 6.55
N THR A 62 -3.72 16.80 6.29
CA THR A 62 -3.66 17.68 5.10
C THR A 62 -2.98 17.02 3.90
N GLU A 63 -2.40 15.83 4.08
CA GLU A 63 -1.59 15.15 3.08
C GLU A 63 -2.43 14.26 2.16
N ASN A 64 -2.77 14.79 0.98
CA ASN A 64 -3.36 14.01 -0.11
C ASN A 64 -2.83 14.54 -1.44
N TRP A 65 -1.92 13.79 -2.05
CA TRP A 65 -1.15 14.24 -3.21
C TRP A 65 -1.42 13.38 -4.43
N THR A 66 -1.51 14.03 -5.58
CA THR A 66 -1.23 13.36 -6.86
C THR A 66 0.25 12.96 -6.92
N LYS A 67 0.60 11.98 -7.77
CA LYS A 67 2.00 11.60 -8.01
C LYS A 67 2.89 12.81 -8.30
N SER A 68 2.46 13.75 -9.15
CA SER A 68 3.24 14.94 -9.49
C SER A 68 3.48 15.88 -8.31
N ALA A 69 2.47 16.12 -7.47
CA ALA A 69 2.61 16.92 -6.26
C ALA A 69 3.52 16.21 -5.24
N PHE A 70 3.35 14.90 -5.08
CA PHE A 70 4.18 14.10 -4.19
C PHE A 70 5.64 14.05 -4.65
N GLN A 71 5.88 13.95 -5.96
CA GLN A 71 7.20 14.04 -6.57
C GLN A 71 7.91 15.35 -6.23
N ALA A 72 7.21 16.48 -6.34
CA ALA A 72 7.76 17.79 -6.00
C ALA A 72 8.08 17.90 -4.50
N TYR A 73 7.17 17.42 -3.65
CA TYR A 73 7.36 17.39 -2.20
C TYR A 73 8.53 16.49 -1.77
N ALA A 74 8.63 15.29 -2.35
CA ALA A 74 9.62 14.28 -1.97
C ALA A 74 11.02 14.61 -2.49
N LYS A 75 11.15 15.30 -3.63
CA LYS A 75 12.43 15.52 -4.31
C LYS A 75 13.54 16.06 -3.38
N PRO A 76 13.33 17.09 -2.54
CA PRO A 76 14.35 17.57 -1.61
C PRO A 76 14.82 16.52 -0.59
N HIS A 77 13.98 15.55 -0.24
CA HIS A 77 14.34 14.46 0.68
C HIS A 77 15.21 13.41 0.00
N PHE A 78 14.85 13.02 -1.23
CA PHE A 78 15.61 12.09 -2.06
C PHE A 78 16.97 12.69 -2.45
N ASP A 79 17.02 13.96 -2.85
CA ASP A 79 18.28 14.64 -3.21
C ASP A 79 19.27 14.73 -2.03
N LYS A 80 18.77 14.69 -0.78
CA LYS A 80 19.59 14.68 0.43
C LYS A 80 20.01 13.27 0.88
N GLY A 81 19.60 12.22 0.17
CA GLY A 81 19.81 10.83 0.59
C GLY A 81 19.06 10.45 1.86
N LYS A 82 18.02 11.23 2.25
CA LYS A 82 17.30 11.11 3.52
C LYS A 82 15.79 11.06 3.28
N ALA A 83 15.36 10.14 2.42
CA ALA A 83 13.95 9.82 2.26
C ALA A 83 13.45 8.98 3.46
N TRP A 84 12.60 7.99 3.23
CA TRP A 84 12.09 7.10 4.27
C TRP A 84 12.66 5.69 4.10
N SER A 85 12.85 5.02 5.23
CA SER A 85 13.29 3.63 5.29
C SER A 85 12.24 2.84 6.04
N PHE A 86 11.50 2.00 5.31
CA PHE A 86 10.42 1.17 5.84
C PHE A 86 10.72 -0.30 5.56
N THR A 87 10.47 -1.14 6.56
CA THR A 87 10.62 -2.60 6.41
C THR A 87 9.30 -3.26 6.75
N ALA A 88 8.79 -4.11 5.85
CA ALA A 88 7.56 -4.84 6.11
C ALA A 88 7.75 -5.90 7.20
N LEU A 89 6.86 -5.88 8.18
CA LEU A 89 6.78 -6.86 9.27
C LEU A 89 5.70 -7.91 8.97
N GLU A 90 4.58 -7.46 8.41
CA GLU A 90 3.43 -8.27 8.05
C GLU A 90 2.80 -7.67 6.80
N ARG A 91 2.30 -8.51 5.88
CA ARG A 91 1.57 -8.05 4.71
C ARG A 91 0.45 -9.00 4.33
N HIS A 92 -0.75 -8.46 4.17
CA HIS A 92 -1.92 -9.15 3.65
C HIS A 92 -2.27 -8.63 2.27
N ILE A 93 -2.45 -9.54 1.31
CA ILE A 93 -2.69 -9.22 -0.09
C ILE A 93 -3.97 -9.93 -0.56
N TYR A 94 -4.83 -9.15 -1.20
CA TYR A 94 -6.12 -9.56 -1.74
C TYR A 94 -6.20 -9.15 -3.20
N PHE A 95 -7.12 -9.75 -3.95
CA PHE A 95 -7.23 -9.53 -5.39
C PHE A 95 -8.68 -9.43 -5.82
N SER A 96 -8.93 -8.64 -6.87
CA SER A 96 -10.18 -8.68 -7.63
C SER A 96 -10.42 -10.06 -8.22
N GLN A 97 -11.66 -10.33 -8.63
CA GLN A 97 -12.02 -11.60 -9.26
C GLN A 97 -11.20 -11.87 -10.53
N ASP A 98 -10.95 -10.83 -11.33
CA ASP A 98 -10.17 -10.90 -12.57
C ASP A 98 -8.64 -10.80 -12.38
N LYS A 99 -8.17 -10.66 -11.14
CA LYS A 99 -6.75 -10.55 -10.76
C LYS A 99 -6.00 -9.38 -11.41
N LYS A 100 -6.70 -8.35 -11.90
CA LYS A 100 -6.07 -7.13 -12.44
C LYS A 100 -5.87 -6.03 -11.40
N ILE A 101 -6.55 -6.14 -10.26
CA ILE A 101 -6.44 -5.23 -9.13
C ILE A 101 -6.04 -6.06 -7.90
N ALA A 102 -5.10 -5.54 -7.13
CA ALA A 102 -4.77 -6.05 -5.80
C ALA A 102 -4.96 -4.94 -4.78
N TRP A 103 -5.38 -5.28 -3.57
CA TRP A 103 -5.31 -4.37 -2.43
C TRP A 103 -4.58 -5.06 -1.29
N PHE A 104 -3.92 -4.26 -0.46
CA PHE A 104 -3.09 -4.77 0.61
C PHE A 104 -3.16 -3.89 1.85
N ASN A 105 -2.79 -4.50 2.97
CA ASN A 105 -2.38 -3.80 4.17
C ASN A 105 -1.07 -4.43 4.66
N GLU A 106 -0.21 -3.60 5.23
CA GLU A 106 1.07 -4.01 5.80
C GLU A 106 1.34 -3.27 7.11
N LEU A 107 2.01 -3.96 8.03
CA LEU A 107 2.67 -3.32 9.16
C LEU A 107 4.13 -3.09 8.81
N LEU A 108 4.62 -1.89 9.09
CA LEU A 108 5.96 -1.44 8.74
C LEU A 108 6.73 -1.09 10.00
N ASP A 109 7.97 -1.56 10.08
CA ASP A 109 8.97 -0.98 10.97
C ASP A 109 9.52 0.31 10.33
N THR A 110 9.44 1.40 11.09
CA THR A 110 9.79 2.75 10.63
C THR A 110 10.41 3.56 11.77
N ARG A 111 11.00 4.72 11.45
CA ARG A 111 11.43 5.68 12.47
C ARG A 111 10.29 6.21 13.37
N MET A 112 9.04 6.08 12.92
CA MET A 112 7.83 6.49 13.63
C MET A 112 7.22 5.33 14.43
N LYS A 113 7.99 4.24 14.68
CA LYS A 113 7.50 2.94 15.16
C LYS A 113 6.59 2.28 14.14
N ILE A 114 5.64 1.46 14.58
CA ILE A 114 4.76 0.69 13.68
C ILE A 114 3.86 1.66 12.92
N CYS A 115 4.02 1.70 11.61
CA CYS A 115 3.06 2.32 10.70
C CYS A 115 2.28 1.25 9.97
N ARG A 116 1.07 1.61 9.53
CA ARG A 116 0.27 0.81 8.61
C ARG A 116 0.36 1.44 7.22
N GLY A 117 0.88 0.66 6.28
CA GLY A 117 0.73 0.94 4.85
C GLY A 117 -0.54 0.25 4.35
N SER A 118 -1.32 0.91 3.51
CA SER A 118 -2.45 0.28 2.84
C SER A 118 -2.60 0.87 1.45
N GLY A 119 -2.96 0.04 0.48
CA GLY A 119 -2.98 0.53 -0.89
C GLY A 119 -3.62 -0.41 -1.90
N VAL A 120 -3.63 0.08 -3.13
CA VAL A 120 -4.16 -0.61 -4.31
C VAL A 120 -3.05 -0.67 -5.35
N LEU A 121 -2.87 -1.85 -5.96
CA LEU A 121 -2.05 -2.04 -7.14
C LEU A 121 -2.94 -2.42 -8.33
N VAL A 122 -2.51 -2.01 -9.52
CA VAL A 122 -3.10 -2.39 -10.80
C VAL A 122 -2.07 -3.07 -11.67
N PHE A 123 -2.48 -4.09 -12.42
CA PHE A 123 -1.62 -4.77 -13.38
C PHE A 123 -1.71 -4.08 -14.75
N VAL A 124 -0.65 -3.38 -15.14
CA VAL A 124 -0.57 -2.59 -16.38
C VAL A 124 0.76 -2.86 -17.06
N ASN A 125 0.75 -3.05 -18.39
CA ASN A 125 1.96 -3.32 -19.19
C ASN A 125 2.82 -4.46 -18.61
N ASN A 126 2.18 -5.55 -18.20
CA ASN A 126 2.81 -6.72 -17.58
C ASN A 126 3.55 -6.44 -16.26
N GLN A 127 3.20 -5.35 -15.56
CA GLN A 127 3.79 -4.97 -14.28
C GLN A 127 2.72 -4.57 -13.28
N TRP A 128 2.95 -4.89 -12.01
CA TRP A 128 2.16 -4.33 -10.92
C TRP A 128 2.65 -2.92 -10.61
N LYS A 129 1.71 -1.96 -10.55
CA LYS A 129 2.00 -0.58 -10.16
C LYS A 129 1.07 -0.12 -9.04
N ILE A 130 1.62 0.67 -8.13
CA ILE A 130 0.87 1.29 -7.04
C ILE A 130 -0.02 2.38 -7.63
N LYS A 131 -1.33 2.23 -7.42
CA LYS A 131 -2.36 3.18 -7.84
C LYS A 131 -2.77 4.12 -6.71
N HIS A 132 -2.78 3.60 -5.48
CA HIS A 132 -3.17 4.35 -4.30
C HIS A 132 -2.38 3.85 -3.10
N TYR A 133 -1.87 4.75 -2.28
CA TYR A 133 -1.18 4.41 -1.05
C TYR A 133 -1.57 5.34 0.09
N VAL A 134 -1.76 4.76 1.28
CA VAL A 134 -2.03 5.46 2.53
C VAL A 134 -1.03 4.99 3.56
N LEU A 135 -0.30 5.92 4.16
CA LEU A 135 0.54 5.68 5.33
C LEU A 135 -0.18 6.20 6.57
N SER A 136 -0.24 5.40 7.62
CA SER A 136 -0.84 5.83 8.89
C SER A 136 0.02 5.41 10.07
N MET A 137 0.30 6.32 10.98
CA MET A 137 0.87 5.96 12.28
C MET A 137 -0.16 5.14 13.05
N THR A 138 0.26 3.99 13.60
CA THR A 138 -0.63 3.23 14.49
C THR A 138 -0.62 3.86 15.88
N ILE A 139 -1.77 3.93 16.52
CA ILE A 139 -1.93 4.43 17.88
C ILE A 139 -2.40 3.25 18.74
N PRO A 140 -1.66 2.88 19.80
CA PRO A 140 -2.16 1.95 20.80
C PRO A 140 -3.45 2.48 21.40
N ASN A 141 -4.50 1.65 21.44
CA ASN A 141 -5.83 2.08 21.90
C ASN A 141 -5.77 2.69 23.32
N ASP A 142 -4.95 2.14 24.20
CA ASP A 142 -4.78 2.61 25.59
C ASP A 142 -4.12 4.00 25.69
N SER A 143 -3.43 4.46 24.63
CA SER A 143 -2.80 5.78 24.57
C SER A 143 -3.70 6.85 23.90
N THR A 144 -4.90 6.49 23.46
CA THR A 144 -5.76 7.36 22.64
C THR A 144 -6.07 8.70 23.32
N ASP A 145 -6.40 8.69 24.62
CA ASP A 145 -6.76 9.92 25.36
C ASP A 145 -5.61 10.92 25.43
N GLU A 146 -4.37 10.45 25.56
CA GLU A 146 -3.18 11.30 25.56
C GLU A 146 -2.91 11.90 24.17
N ILE A 147 -3.08 11.08 23.13
CA ILE A 147 -2.90 11.51 21.74
C ILE A 147 -3.97 12.52 21.33
N ILE A 148 -5.22 12.35 21.77
CA ILE A 148 -6.29 13.34 21.55
C ILE A 148 -5.89 14.69 22.14
N LYS A 149 -5.41 14.74 23.38
CA LYS A 149 -4.98 16.00 24.03
C LYS A 149 -3.88 16.71 23.24
N ILE A 150 -2.94 15.97 22.66
CA ILE A 150 -1.86 16.53 21.84
C ILE A 150 -2.39 17.09 20.51
N LYS A 151 -3.36 16.41 19.88
CA LYS A 151 -3.87 16.77 18.55
C LYS A 151 -4.91 17.87 18.58
N SER A 152 -5.74 17.95 19.63
CA SER A 152 -6.87 18.89 19.72
C SER A 152 -6.52 20.35 19.39
N PRO A 153 -5.44 20.96 19.93
CA PRO A 153 -5.13 22.35 19.63
C PRO A 153 -4.87 22.64 18.13
N ILE A 154 -4.44 21.63 17.38
CA ILE A 154 -4.14 21.74 15.94
C ILE A 154 -5.37 21.33 15.13
N GLU A 155 -5.97 20.19 15.47
CA GLU A 155 -7.02 19.58 14.67
C GLU A 155 -8.41 20.16 14.90
N ASP A 156 -8.71 20.79 16.05
CA ASP A 156 -10.02 21.40 16.28
C ASP A 156 -10.28 22.58 15.33
N ALA A 157 -9.23 23.35 15.04
CA ALA A 157 -9.28 24.42 14.04
C ALA A 157 -9.47 23.85 12.62
N LEU A 158 -8.71 22.81 12.26
CA LEU A 158 -8.85 22.12 10.98
C LEU A 158 -10.24 21.49 10.81
N LEU A 159 -10.75 20.83 11.84
CA LEU A 159 -12.07 20.20 11.89
C LEU A 159 -13.17 21.22 11.67
N SER A 160 -13.08 22.38 12.32
CA SER A 160 -14.02 23.49 12.14
C SER A 160 -14.03 23.99 10.70
N ASN A 161 -12.85 24.20 10.12
CA ASN A 161 -12.71 24.62 8.72
C ASN A 161 -13.31 23.60 7.75
N LEU A 162 -13.02 22.30 7.94
CA LEU A 162 -13.52 21.23 7.08
C LEU A 162 -15.04 21.05 7.17
N LYS A 163 -15.64 21.22 8.36
CA LYS A 163 -17.09 21.19 8.54
C LYS A 163 -17.79 22.36 7.86
N ASN A 164 -17.18 23.55 7.92
CA ASN A 164 -17.74 24.75 7.29
C ASN A 164 -17.64 24.71 5.76
N LYS A 165 -16.60 24.10 5.20
CA LYS A 165 -16.42 23.92 3.74
C LYS A 165 -17.43 22.98 3.09
N LYS A 166 -18.10 22.13 3.88
CA LYS A 166 -19.12 21.17 3.45
C LYS A 166 -20.56 21.73 3.49
N LYS A 167 -20.75 22.96 3.98
CA LYS A 167 -22.00 23.71 3.86
C LYS A 167 -21.95 24.59 2.61
#